data_AF-A0A844ELM6-F1
#
_entry.id   AF-A0A844ELM6-F1
#
_cell.length_a   1.000
_cell.length_b   1.000
_cell.length_c   1.000
_cell.angle_alpha   90.00
_cell.angle_beta   90.00
_cell.angle_gamma   90.00
#
_symmetry.space_group_name_H-M   'P 1'
#
loop_
_entity.id
_entity.type
_entity.pdbx_description
1 polymer ?
#
loop_
_entity_poly.entity_id
_entity_poly.type
_entity_poly.pdbx_seq_one_letter_code
_entity_poly.pdbx_strand_id
1 'polypeptide(L)'
;EAFGSNEPELDVEVIAMGMDLLQHFGLSDLRLEINSLGDKASRDAYRQALIDYLDPHFDELSDDSKVRLHKNPLRVLDSKDKRDQEIVKGAPSILDYLNEDSKKHFDRVKALLESLNIPYVIDPEMVRGLDYYNHTIFEIMADSKALGEGYTTICAGGRYNGLV
;
A
#
# COMPACT_ATOMS: atom_id res chain seq x y z
N GLU A 1 15.46 -0.21 9.01
CA GLU A 1 14.80 1.04 9.42
C GLU A 1 15.71 2.23 9.22
N ALA A 2 15.15 3.31 8.70
CA ALA A 2 15.84 4.58 8.50
C ALA A 2 15.00 5.70 9.13
N PHE A 3 15.64 6.58 9.91
CA PHE A 3 14.98 7.63 10.69
C PHE A 3 15.58 9.00 10.39
N GLY A 4 14.80 10.06 10.61
CA GLY A 4 15.30 11.44 10.58
C GLY A 4 15.27 12.14 9.23
N SER A 5 14.65 11.56 8.20
CA SER A 5 14.41 12.24 6.92
C SER A 5 13.02 11.94 6.36
N ASN A 6 12.38 13.00 5.84
CA ASN A 6 11.10 12.95 5.15
C ASN A 6 11.24 12.87 3.64
N GLU A 7 12.47 12.85 3.13
CA GLU A 7 12.73 12.89 1.69
C GLU A 7 12.38 11.54 1.03
N PRO A 8 11.72 11.54 -0.14
CA PRO A 8 11.37 10.33 -0.89
C PRO A 8 12.58 9.50 -1.33
N GLU A 9 13.75 10.12 -1.42
CA GLU A 9 15.03 9.44 -1.66
C GLU A 9 15.29 8.32 -0.64
N LEU A 10 14.91 8.52 0.62
CA LEU A 10 15.09 7.51 1.66
C LEU A 10 14.20 6.29 1.42
N ASP A 11 12.97 6.51 0.94
CA ASP A 11 12.03 5.44 0.61
C ASP A 11 12.61 4.55 -0.48
N VAL A 12 13.19 5.19 -1.52
CA VAL A 12 13.79 4.51 -2.66
C VAL A 12 15.09 3.80 -2.26
N GLU A 13 15.92 4.42 -1.41
CA GLU A 13 17.14 3.79 -0.90
C GLU A 13 16.83 2.48 -0.16
N VAL A 14 15.82 2.48 0.72
CA VAL A 14 15.41 1.28 1.47
C VAL A 14 14.85 0.21 0.53
N ILE A 15 14.04 0.59 -0.46
CA ILE A 15 13.52 -0.34 -1.48
C ILE A 15 14.66 -0.95 -2.29
N ALA A 16 15.57 -0.12 -2.80
CA ALA A 16 16.71 -0.55 -3.61
C ALA A 16 17.63 -1.50 -2.82
N MET A 17 17.92 -1.19 -1.56
CA MET A 17 18.69 -2.05 -0.68
C MET A 17 18.00 -3.41 -0.45
N GLY A 18 16.68 -3.43 -0.27
CA GLY A 18 15.92 -4.67 -0.13
C GLY A 18 15.94 -5.54 -1.40
N MET A 19 15.75 -4.91 -2.57
CA MET A 19 15.82 -5.58 -3.87
C MET A 19 17.22 -6.16 -4.12
N ASP A 20 18.26 -5.35 -3.95
CA ASP A 20 19.66 -5.75 -4.16
C ASP A 20 20.06 -6.90 -3.23
N LEU A 21 19.67 -6.83 -1.95
CA LEU A 21 19.94 -7.91 -0.98
C LEU A 21 19.33 -9.25 -1.42
N LEU A 22 18.07 -9.24 -1.85
CA LEU A 22 17.38 -10.46 -2.28
C LEU A 22 18.00 -11.03 -3.57
N GLN A 23 18.36 -10.17 -4.52
CA GLN A 23 19.08 -10.56 -5.74
C GLN A 23 20.46 -11.13 -5.42
N HIS A 24 21.17 -10.55 -4.44
CA HIS A 24 22.47 -11.03 -3.98
C HIS A 24 22.39 -12.45 -3.42
N PHE A 25 21.28 -12.82 -2.78
CA PHE A 25 21.02 -14.19 -2.33
C PHE A 25 20.51 -15.14 -3.44
N GLY A 26 20.44 -14.67 -4.69
CA GLY A 26 20.13 -15.49 -5.86
C GLY A 26 18.65 -15.54 -6.25
N LEU A 27 17.80 -14.69 -5.67
CA LEU A 27 16.40 -14.57 -6.12
C LEU A 27 16.34 -13.73 -7.40
N SER A 28 15.71 -14.27 -8.45
CA SER A 28 15.67 -13.64 -9.78
C SER A 28 14.27 -13.20 -10.22
N ASP A 29 13.22 -13.94 -9.85
CA ASP A 29 11.83 -13.61 -10.21
C ASP A 29 11.16 -12.70 -9.17
N LEU A 30 11.77 -11.53 -8.96
CA LEU A 30 11.29 -10.51 -8.02
C LEU A 30 10.39 -9.48 -8.72
N ARG A 31 9.31 -9.10 -8.05
CA ARG A 31 8.42 -7.99 -8.45
C ARG A 31 8.29 -7.01 -7.30
N LEU A 32 8.62 -5.74 -7.56
CA LEU A 32 8.33 -4.65 -6.64
C LEU A 32 6.91 -4.13 -6.90
N GLU A 33 6.11 -4.08 -5.85
CA GLU A 33 4.82 -3.38 -5.85
C GLU A 33 4.89 -2.19 -4.90
N ILE A 34 4.34 -1.06 -5.33
CA ILE A 34 4.32 0.19 -4.55
C ILE A 34 2.92 0.78 -4.51
N ASN A 35 2.65 1.51 -3.44
CA ASN A 35 1.46 2.36 -3.29
C ASN A 35 1.81 3.56 -2.40
N SER A 36 0.89 4.51 -2.29
CA SER A 36 0.99 5.62 -1.34
C SER A 36 -0.28 5.72 -0.51
N LEU A 37 -0.14 5.73 0.81
CA LEU A 37 -1.23 6.04 1.72
C LEU A 37 -1.43 7.55 1.94
N GLY A 38 -0.60 8.39 1.31
CA GLY A 38 -0.58 9.82 1.55
C GLY A 38 -0.34 10.20 3.01
N ASP A 39 -0.54 11.48 3.29
CA ASP A 39 -0.50 12.00 4.65
C ASP A 39 -1.85 11.87 5.38
N LYS A 40 -1.94 12.44 6.59
CA LYS A 40 -3.17 12.39 7.38
C LYS A 40 -4.36 13.02 6.64
N ALA A 41 -4.17 14.16 5.96
CA ALA A 41 -5.25 14.84 5.25
C ALA A 41 -5.78 14.00 4.08
N SER A 42 -4.86 13.38 3.32
CA SER A 42 -5.19 12.46 2.22
C SER A 42 -5.97 11.25 2.75
N ARG A 43 -5.52 10.67 3.88
CA ARG A 43 -6.20 9.54 4.54
C ARG A 43 -7.59 9.92 5.06
N ASP A 44 -7.75 11.10 5.65
CA ASP A 44 -9.05 11.58 6.13
C ASP A 44 -10.04 11.76 4.97
N ALA A 45 -9.58 12.34 3.85
CA ALA A 45 -10.40 12.50 2.64
C ALA A 45 -10.81 11.15 2.04
N TYR A 46 -9.85 10.23 1.91
CA TYR A 46 -10.11 8.88 1.42
C TYR A 46 -11.03 8.07 2.35
N ARG A 47 -10.85 8.22 3.66
CA ARG A 47 -11.72 7.59 4.66
C ARG A 47 -13.18 7.99 4.45
N GLN A 48 -13.44 9.28 4.22
CA GLN A 48 -14.80 9.76 3.95
C GLN A 48 -15.34 9.16 2.65
N ALA A 49 -14.54 9.14 1.59
CA ALA A 49 -14.94 8.55 0.31
C ALA A 49 -15.27 7.05 0.41
N LEU A 50 -14.51 6.29 1.22
CA LEU A 50 -14.82 4.89 1.49
C LEU A 50 -16.12 4.72 2.26
N ILE A 51 -16.39 5.59 3.24
CA ILE A 51 -17.66 5.56 3.98
C ILE A 51 -18.81 5.86 3.02
N ASP A 52 -18.71 6.92 2.23
CA ASP A 52 -19.73 7.31 1.26
C ASP A 52 -20.00 6.21 0.21
N TYR A 53 -18.96 5.46 -0.17
CA TYR A 53 -19.07 4.32 -1.08
C TYR A 53 -19.69 3.07 -0.44
N LEU A 54 -19.33 2.75 0.81
CA LEU A 54 -19.72 1.50 1.48
C LEU A 54 -21.03 1.60 2.27
N ASP A 55 -21.41 2.78 2.76
CA ASP A 55 -22.66 3.01 3.51
C ASP A 55 -23.91 2.53 2.74
N PRO A 56 -24.05 2.79 1.41
CA PRO A 56 -25.16 2.24 0.62
C PRO A 56 -25.22 0.70 0.60
N HIS A 57 -24.07 0.03 0.80
CA HIS A 57 -23.93 -1.42 0.83
C HIS A 57 -23.89 -1.99 2.25
N PHE A 58 -24.14 -1.16 3.28
CA PHE A 58 -23.91 -1.54 4.68
C PHE A 58 -24.56 -2.87 5.07
N ASP A 59 -25.79 -3.10 4.66
CA ASP A 59 -26.53 -4.31 5.04
C ASP A 59 -25.97 -5.59 4.39
N GLU A 60 -25.28 -5.46 3.26
CA GLU A 60 -24.67 -6.55 2.48
C GLU A 60 -23.30 -6.96 3.04
N LEU A 61 -22.65 -6.06 3.79
CA LEU A 61 -21.35 -6.30 4.41
C LEU A 61 -21.41 -7.41 5.46
N SER A 62 -20.27 -8.07 5.71
CA SER A 62 -20.09 -8.95 6.86
C SER A 62 -20.20 -8.18 8.19
N ASP A 63 -20.56 -8.88 9.27
CA ASP A 63 -20.72 -8.24 10.60
C ASP A 63 -19.43 -7.55 11.08
N ASP A 64 -18.27 -8.11 10.73
CA ASP A 64 -16.96 -7.50 11.04
C ASP A 64 -16.74 -6.23 10.21
N SER A 65 -17.05 -6.26 8.92
CA SER A 65 -16.96 -5.09 8.04
C SER A 65 -17.92 -3.97 8.42
N LYS A 66 -19.13 -4.28 8.90
CA LYS A 66 -20.07 -3.29 9.46
C LYS A 66 -19.45 -2.54 10.65
N VAL A 67 -18.76 -3.25 11.54
CA VAL A 67 -18.06 -2.62 12.68
C VAL A 67 -16.86 -1.80 12.21
N ARG A 68 -16.10 -2.31 11.23
CA ARG A 68 -14.91 -1.65 10.70
C ARG A 68 -15.24 -0.38 9.93
N LEU A 69 -16.35 -0.34 9.19
CA LEU A 69 -16.75 0.80 8.37
C LEU A 69 -16.68 2.13 9.12
N HIS A 70 -17.27 2.18 10.32
CA HIS A 70 -17.31 3.41 11.11
C HIS A 70 -16.08 3.59 12.01
N LYS A 71 -15.29 2.53 12.26
CA LYS A 71 -14.07 2.60 13.09
C LYS A 71 -12.84 2.89 12.26
N ASN A 72 -12.54 2.05 11.27
CA ASN A 72 -11.44 2.18 10.33
C ASN A 72 -11.84 1.53 8.99
N PRO A 73 -12.45 2.28 8.06
CA PRO A 73 -13.01 1.74 6.81
C PRO A 73 -11.95 1.17 5.87
N LEU A 74 -10.68 1.56 6.01
CA LEU A 74 -9.56 0.95 5.29
C LEU A 74 -9.48 -0.56 5.53
N ARG A 75 -9.87 -1.03 6.72
CA ARG A 75 -9.89 -2.46 7.06
C ARG A 75 -11.03 -3.23 6.43
N VAL A 76 -11.98 -2.57 5.75
CA VAL A 76 -12.99 -3.29 4.96
C VAL A 76 -12.34 -3.83 3.67
N LEU A 77 -11.34 -3.13 3.14
CA LEU A 77 -10.60 -3.53 1.93
C LEU A 77 -9.80 -4.84 2.14
N ASP A 78 -9.40 -5.16 3.37
CA ASP A 78 -8.66 -6.39 3.69
C ASP A 78 -9.54 -7.62 3.98
N SER A 79 -10.87 -7.46 3.92
CA SER A 79 -11.83 -8.51 4.28
C SER A 79 -11.62 -9.79 3.47
N LYS A 80 -11.85 -10.92 4.14
CA LYS A 80 -11.82 -12.26 3.54
C LYS A 80 -13.23 -12.81 3.26
N ASP A 81 -14.29 -12.08 3.61
CA ASP A 81 -15.66 -12.45 3.22
C ASP A 81 -15.82 -12.20 1.71
N LYS A 82 -16.32 -13.20 0.98
CA LYS A 82 -16.46 -13.12 -0.47
C LYS A 82 -17.38 -12.00 -0.93
N ARG A 83 -18.41 -11.66 -0.15
CA ARG A 83 -19.35 -10.57 -0.49
C ARG A 83 -18.68 -9.22 -0.34
N ASP A 84 -17.96 -9.02 0.78
CA ASP A 84 -17.17 -7.82 0.98
C ASP A 84 -16.16 -7.65 -0.16
N GLN A 85 -15.47 -8.72 -0.55
CA GLN A 85 -14.52 -8.72 -1.66
C GLN A 85 -15.14 -8.29 -3.00
N GLU A 86 -16.37 -8.71 -3.31
CA GLU A 86 -17.05 -8.25 -4.53
C GLU A 86 -17.43 -6.76 -4.45
N ILE A 87 -17.86 -6.28 -3.27
CA ILE A 87 -18.24 -4.86 -3.07
C ILE A 87 -17.01 -3.95 -3.17
N VAL A 88 -15.89 -4.31 -2.53
CA VAL A 88 -14.70 -3.45 -2.48
C VAL A 88 -13.95 -3.36 -3.80
N LYS A 89 -14.19 -4.25 -4.77
CA LYS A 89 -13.61 -4.14 -6.13
C LYS A 89 -13.98 -2.83 -6.84
N GLY A 90 -15.10 -2.22 -6.48
CA GLY A 90 -15.53 -0.92 -7.02
C GLY A 90 -15.15 0.27 -6.15
N ALA A 91 -14.43 0.05 -5.04
CA ALA A 91 -14.07 1.11 -4.11
C ALA A 91 -13.14 2.15 -4.77
N PRO A 92 -13.20 3.43 -4.34
CA PRO A 92 -12.24 4.43 -4.77
C PRO A 92 -10.81 4.01 -4.45
N SER A 93 -9.82 4.51 -5.21
CA SER A 93 -8.41 4.33 -4.86
C SER A 93 -7.92 5.47 -3.97
N ILE A 94 -7.09 5.18 -2.97
CA ILE A 94 -6.43 6.21 -2.16
C ILE A 94 -5.57 7.18 -3.01
N LEU A 95 -5.08 6.71 -4.16
CA LEU A 95 -4.26 7.51 -5.08
C LEU A 95 -5.03 8.70 -5.66
N ASP A 96 -6.36 8.61 -5.74
CA ASP A 96 -7.24 9.69 -6.22
C ASP A 96 -7.45 10.79 -5.17
N TYR A 97 -7.06 10.54 -3.91
CA TYR A 97 -7.29 11.42 -2.76
C TYR A 97 -5.99 11.95 -2.15
N LEU A 98 -4.85 11.71 -2.80
CA LEU A 98 -3.58 12.31 -2.41
C LEU A 98 -3.66 13.83 -2.55
N ASN A 99 -3.29 14.54 -1.48
CA ASN A 99 -3.03 15.96 -1.61
C ASN A 99 -1.78 16.23 -2.45
N GLU A 100 -1.59 17.49 -2.84
CA GLU A 100 -0.49 17.90 -3.73
C GLU A 100 0.89 17.47 -3.23
N ASP A 101 1.15 17.57 -1.93
CA ASP A 101 2.46 17.22 -1.38
C ASP A 101 2.68 15.70 -1.35
N SER A 102 1.66 14.93 -0.98
CA SER A 102 1.70 13.45 -1.02
C SER A 102 1.83 12.92 -2.45
N LYS A 103 1.19 13.59 -3.41
CA LYS A 103 1.30 13.28 -4.84
C LYS A 103 2.72 13.56 -5.35
N LYS A 104 3.27 14.74 -5.04
CA LYS A 104 4.68 15.09 -5.38
C LYS A 104 5.67 14.10 -4.78
N HIS A 105 5.47 13.69 -3.52
CA HIS A 105 6.30 12.68 -2.87
C HIS A 105 6.28 11.36 -3.64
N PHE A 106 5.09 10.86 -3.96
CA PHE A 106 4.94 9.59 -4.67
C PHE A 106 5.44 9.67 -6.13
N ASP A 107 5.22 10.78 -6.82
CA ASP A 107 5.77 11.05 -8.15
C ASP A 107 7.30 11.08 -8.13
N ARG A 108 7.90 11.64 -7.07
CA ARG A 108 9.36 11.63 -6.88
C ARG A 108 9.90 10.22 -6.63
N VAL A 109 9.22 9.39 -5.82
CA VAL A 109 9.58 7.98 -5.61
C VAL A 109 9.58 7.22 -6.94
N LYS A 110 8.50 7.34 -7.74
CA LYS A 110 8.41 6.72 -9.07
C LYS A 110 9.54 7.14 -10.00
N ALA A 111 9.80 8.45 -10.11
CA ALA A 111 10.86 8.97 -10.97
C ALA A 111 12.25 8.49 -10.55
N LEU A 112 12.50 8.35 -9.25
CA LEU A 112 13.76 7.83 -8.73
C LEU A 112 13.93 6.32 -9.00
N LEU A 113 12.87 5.52 -8.79
CA LEU A 113 12.88 4.09 -9.15
C LEU A 113 13.15 3.89 -10.65
N GLU A 114 12.53 4.71 -11.51
CA GLU A 114 12.79 4.73 -12.96
C GLU A 114 14.26 5.08 -13.25
N SER A 115 14.81 6.09 -12.57
CA SER A 115 16.22 6.49 -12.76
C SER A 115 17.23 5.40 -12.37
N LEU A 116 16.85 4.51 -11.44
CA LEU A 116 17.63 3.36 -11.02
C LEU A 116 17.36 2.10 -11.85
N ASN A 117 16.45 2.17 -12.84
CA ASN A 117 15.96 1.04 -13.61
C ASN A 117 15.36 -0.09 -12.74
N ILE A 118 14.69 0.28 -11.64
CA ILE A 118 13.98 -0.67 -10.78
C ILE A 118 12.53 -0.74 -11.28
N PRO A 119 12.11 -1.84 -11.93
CA PRO A 119 10.73 -2.00 -12.39
C PRO A 119 9.79 -2.13 -11.18
N TYR A 120 8.64 -1.48 -11.27
CA TYR A 120 7.60 -1.54 -10.23
C TYR A 120 6.21 -1.66 -10.84
N VAL A 121 5.27 -2.18 -10.06
CA VAL A 121 3.82 -2.14 -10.32
C VAL A 121 3.17 -1.27 -9.26
N ILE A 122 2.19 -0.46 -9.66
CA ILE A 122 1.35 0.26 -8.69
C ILE A 122 0.20 -0.66 -8.31
N ASP A 123 0.14 -1.04 -7.03
CA ASP A 123 -0.99 -1.78 -6.47
C ASP A 123 -1.83 -0.84 -5.60
N PRO A 124 -2.94 -0.27 -6.12
CA PRO A 124 -3.82 0.61 -5.34
C PRO A 124 -4.58 -0.11 -4.22
N GLU A 125 -4.73 -1.44 -4.30
CA GLU A 125 -5.40 -2.27 -3.30
C GLU A 125 -4.47 -2.62 -2.13
N MET A 126 -3.15 -2.46 -2.31
CA MET A 126 -2.18 -2.67 -1.25
C MET A 126 -2.46 -1.71 -0.09
N VAL A 127 -3.04 -2.28 0.96
CA VAL A 127 -3.21 -1.65 2.26
C VAL A 127 -2.44 -2.42 3.31
N ARG A 128 -1.99 -1.72 4.35
CA ARG A 128 -1.31 -2.34 5.49
C ARG A 128 -2.18 -2.27 6.73
N GLY A 129 -2.31 -3.40 7.42
CA GLY A 129 -3.12 -3.53 8.64
C GLY A 129 -2.60 -2.78 9.86
N LEU A 130 -1.50 -2.04 9.73
CA LEU A 130 -0.88 -1.23 10.77
C LEU A 130 -1.17 0.25 10.49
N ASP A 131 -2.00 0.85 11.33
CA ASP A 131 -2.59 2.17 11.09
C ASP A 131 -1.57 3.34 11.08
N TYR A 132 -0.30 3.05 11.40
CA TYR A 132 0.79 4.03 11.49
C TYR A 132 1.48 4.36 10.16
N TYR A 133 1.24 3.60 9.09
CA TYR A 133 1.84 3.88 7.79
C TYR A 133 1.29 5.15 7.16
N ASN A 134 2.15 5.88 6.44
CA ASN A 134 1.83 7.04 5.62
C ASN A 134 2.73 7.06 4.38
N HIS A 135 2.33 7.82 3.36
CA HIS A 135 3.04 7.92 2.08
C HIS A 135 3.42 6.53 1.53
N THR A 136 4.65 6.35 1.05
CA THR A 136 5.12 5.14 0.37
C THR A 136 4.97 3.88 1.22
N ILE A 137 4.34 2.87 0.63
CA ILE A 137 4.34 1.49 1.10
C ILE A 137 4.74 0.59 -0.07
N PHE A 138 5.37 -0.55 0.23
CA PHE A 138 5.84 -1.46 -0.80
C PHE A 138 5.83 -2.92 -0.38
N GLU A 139 5.83 -3.78 -1.38
CA GLU A 139 6.09 -5.21 -1.31
C GLU A 139 7.15 -5.60 -2.32
N ILE A 140 8.08 -6.45 -1.90
CA ILE A 140 8.90 -7.24 -2.82
C ILE A 140 8.31 -8.63 -2.80
N MET A 141 7.79 -9.04 -3.95
CA MET A 141 7.17 -10.33 -4.16
C MET A 141 8.10 -11.23 -4.95
N ALA A 142 8.01 -12.54 -4.73
CA ALA A 142 8.68 -13.54 -5.53
C ALA A 142 7.65 -14.52 -6.11
N ASP A 143 7.84 -14.90 -7.38
CA ASP A 143 7.15 -16.04 -7.97
C ASP A 143 8.02 -17.28 -7.81
N SER A 144 7.61 -18.19 -6.93
CA SER A 144 8.34 -19.43 -6.68
C SER A 144 7.40 -20.53 -6.26
N LYS A 145 7.55 -21.70 -6.91
CA LYS A 145 6.80 -22.93 -6.56
C LYS A 145 6.95 -23.33 -5.09
N ALA A 146 8.06 -22.96 -4.44
CA ALA A 146 8.27 -23.24 -3.02
C ALA A 146 7.42 -22.36 -2.10
N LEU A 147 6.96 -21.20 -2.58
CA LEU A 147 6.14 -20.24 -1.84
C LEU A 147 4.64 -20.38 -2.18
N GLY A 148 4.31 -21.04 -3.28
CA GLY A 148 2.94 -21.30 -3.71
C GLY A 148 2.77 -21.14 -5.21
N GLU A 149 1.54 -20.89 -5.64
CA GLU A 149 1.24 -20.49 -7.01
C GLU A 149 1.18 -18.96 -7.07
N GLY A 150 1.99 -18.36 -7.95
CA GLY A 150 2.03 -16.93 -8.21
C GLY A 150 2.91 -16.12 -7.25
N TYR A 151 2.84 -14.80 -7.39
CA TYR A 151 3.62 -13.85 -6.61
C TYR A 151 3.21 -13.86 -5.14
N THR A 152 4.19 -14.09 -4.28
CA THR A 152 4.02 -14.07 -2.83
C THR A 152 4.95 -13.02 -2.23
N THR A 153 4.44 -12.21 -1.31
CA THR A 153 5.22 -11.21 -0.57
C THR A 153 6.32 -11.89 0.25
N ILE A 154 7.58 -11.48 0.02
CA ILE A 154 8.75 -11.99 0.77
C ILE A 154 9.47 -10.89 1.56
N CYS A 155 9.25 -9.63 1.19
CA CYS A 155 9.68 -8.47 1.95
C CYS A 155 8.62 -7.37 1.80
N ALA A 156 8.45 -6.56 2.84
CA ALA A 156 7.45 -5.52 2.88
C ALA A 156 7.96 -4.36 3.73
N GLY A 157 7.53 -3.16 3.40
CA GLY A 157 7.87 -1.98 4.17
C GLY A 157 7.04 -0.77 3.79
N GLY A 158 7.43 0.37 4.34
CA GLY A 158 6.80 1.65 4.05
C GLY A 158 7.19 2.70 5.07
N ARG A 159 6.77 3.94 4.79
CA ARG A 159 7.03 5.10 5.64
C ARG A 159 6.01 5.20 6.77
N TYR A 160 6.45 5.61 7.95
CA TYR A 160 5.65 5.59 9.18
C TYR A 160 5.90 6.80 10.10
N ASN A 161 5.87 8.03 9.55
CA ASN A 161 6.28 9.24 10.30
C ASN A 161 5.53 9.50 11.64
N GLY A 162 4.43 8.78 11.93
CA GLY A 162 3.64 8.96 13.17
C GLY A 162 3.92 7.94 14.29
N LEU A 163 4.88 7.02 14.11
CA LEU A 163 5.14 5.95 15.09
C LEU A 163 6.15 6.34 16.19
N VAL A 164 7.10 7.24 15.89
CA VAL A 164 8.22 7.63 16.77
C VAL A 164 8.43 9.13 16.74
#